data_AF-A0A067TJK4-F1
#
_entry.id   AF-A0A067TJK4-F1
#
_cell.length_a   1.000
_cell.length_b   1.000
_cell.length_c   1.000
_cell.angle_alpha   90.00
_cell.angle_beta   90.00
_cell.angle_gamma   90.00
#
_symmetry.space_group_name_H-M   'P 1'
#
loop_
_entity.id
_entity.type
_entity.pdbx_description
1 polymer ?
#
loop_
_entity_poly.entity_id
_entity_poly.type
_entity_poly.pdbx_seq_one_letter_code
_entity_poly.pdbx_strand_id
1 'polypeptide(L)'
;MRKCGLCLDQLPYTLEDYPVLEDKHMFAKNAASARKVGDGASTDSWLWTFGALRGMNDGEKAEFVVETEKVMWFRARADMERWVEEVDFLEEELRRLDRGCERMAVVWTSLTSVAPKYIEFRPEYLPSSPLHPGYRAYALQKAAMYREMAVRARDT
;
A
#
# COMPACT_ATOMS: atom_id res chain seq x y z
N MET A 1 -11.99 -2.76 53.12
CA MET A 1 -12.09 -2.38 51.68
C MET A 1 -12.18 -0.86 51.60
N ARG A 2 -11.09 -0.18 51.22
CA ARG A 2 -11.08 1.28 51.04
C ARG A 2 -11.51 1.59 49.61
N LYS A 3 -12.71 2.16 49.44
CA LYS A 3 -13.09 2.84 48.20
C LYS A 3 -12.25 4.11 48.12
N CYS A 4 -11.35 4.21 47.13
CA CYS A 4 -10.72 5.47 46.78
C CYS A 4 -11.79 6.36 46.14
N GLY A 5 -12.41 7.21 46.96
CA GLY A 5 -13.31 8.26 46.53
C GLY A 5 -12.52 9.47 46.07
N LEU A 6 -11.94 9.40 44.87
CA LEU A 6 -11.58 10.61 44.13
C LEU A 6 -12.71 10.85 43.14
N CYS A 7 -13.77 11.47 43.65
CA CYS A 7 -14.76 12.15 42.84
C CYS A 7 -14.03 13.16 41.95
N LEU A 8 -14.25 13.09 40.64
CA LEU A 8 -13.85 14.12 39.68
C LEU A 8 -14.65 15.44 39.86
N ASP A 9 -15.47 15.54 40.90
CA ASP A 9 -16.47 16.60 41.10
C ASP A 9 -15.90 17.89 41.71
N GLN A 10 -14.56 18.04 41.80
CA GLN A 10 -13.91 19.20 42.43
C GLN A 10 -12.79 19.82 41.59
N LEU A 11 -13.03 20.03 40.29
CA LEU A 11 -12.28 21.04 39.53
C LEU A 11 -13.17 22.28 39.36
N PRO A 12 -12.94 23.38 40.10
CA PRO A 12 -13.81 24.56 40.12
C PRO A 12 -13.47 25.52 38.98
N TYR A 13 -13.37 24.99 37.76
CA TYR A 13 -13.19 25.84 36.59
C TYR A 13 -13.93 25.22 35.40
N THR A 14 -15.21 25.53 35.27
CA THR A 14 -15.79 25.56 33.93
C THR A 14 -15.09 26.69 33.21
N LEU A 15 -14.15 26.36 32.30
CA LEU A 15 -13.67 27.36 31.36
C LEU A 15 -14.89 27.74 30.49
N GLU A 16 -15.54 28.87 30.81
CA GLU A 16 -16.71 29.38 30.10
C GLU A 16 -16.48 29.55 28.58
N ASP A 17 -15.20 29.51 28.19
CA ASP A 17 -14.69 29.82 26.87
C ASP A 17 -14.48 28.61 25.96
N TYR A 18 -14.69 27.39 26.48
CA TYR A 18 -14.66 26.19 25.67
C TYR A 18 -16.08 25.64 25.49
N PRO A 19 -16.42 25.12 24.30
CA PRO A 19 -17.68 24.43 24.10
C PRO A 19 -17.81 23.28 25.10
N VAL A 20 -19.04 22.99 25.53
CA VAL A 20 -19.31 21.83 26.37
C VAL A 20 -18.77 20.57 25.67
N LEU A 21 -17.96 19.80 26.40
CA LEU A 21 -17.45 18.54 25.89
C LEU A 21 -18.60 17.54 25.84
N GLU A 22 -18.89 17.04 24.63
CA GLU A 22 -19.92 16.05 24.37
C GLU A 22 -19.22 14.77 23.87
N ASP A 23 -19.84 13.60 24.02
CA ASP A 23 -19.25 12.33 23.58
C ASP A 23 -18.89 12.32 22.09
N LYS A 24 -19.65 13.06 21.26
CA LYS A 24 -19.34 13.22 19.83
C LYS A 24 -18.00 13.92 19.56
N HIS A 25 -17.49 14.70 20.52
CA HIS A 25 -16.23 15.42 20.44
C HIS A 25 -15.01 14.54 20.80
N MET A 26 -15.23 13.36 21.38
CA MET A 26 -14.17 12.41 21.77
C MET A 26 -13.59 11.62 20.59
N PHE A 27 -14.24 11.69 19.43
CA PHE A 27 -13.74 11.04 18.23
C PHE A 27 -12.65 11.87 17.55
N ALA A 28 -11.47 11.27 17.41
CA ALA A 28 -10.40 11.75 16.53
C ALA A 28 -10.31 10.84 15.31
N LYS A 29 -10.11 11.41 14.13
CA LYS A 29 -9.61 10.60 13.02
C LYS A 29 -8.28 9.98 13.40
N ASN A 30 -8.20 8.66 13.21
CA ASN A 30 -6.97 7.94 13.49
C ASN A 30 -5.90 8.35 12.47
N ALA A 31 -4.91 9.12 12.93
CA ALA A 31 -3.79 9.59 12.13
C ALA A 31 -2.85 8.46 11.65
N ALA A 32 -2.90 7.30 12.31
CA ALA A 32 -2.10 6.12 11.95
C ALA A 32 -2.81 5.16 10.99
N SER A 33 -4.11 5.33 10.74
CA SER A 33 -4.85 4.51 9.77
C SER A 33 -4.85 5.13 8.38
N ALA A 34 -4.82 4.29 7.34
CA ALA A 34 -5.00 4.73 5.96
C ALA A 34 -6.32 5.49 5.80
N ARG A 35 -6.27 6.67 5.17
CA ARG A 35 -7.47 7.48 4.91
C ARG A 35 -8.42 6.72 3.98
N LYS A 36 -9.71 6.74 4.31
CA LYS A 36 -10.78 6.20 3.48
C LYS A 36 -11.35 7.28 2.56
N VAL A 37 -11.87 6.86 1.41
CA VAL A 37 -12.65 7.74 0.53
C VAL A 37 -13.84 8.29 1.31
N GLY A 38 -13.97 9.62 1.38
CA GLY A 38 -15.00 10.30 2.19
C GLY A 38 -14.50 10.87 3.51
N ASP A 39 -13.28 10.55 3.96
CA ASP A 39 -12.69 11.13 5.17
C ASP A 39 -12.47 12.65 5.08
N GLY A 40 -12.52 13.23 3.87
CA GLY A 40 -12.50 14.68 3.68
C GLY A 40 -13.82 15.39 4.02
N ALA A 41 -14.93 14.65 4.06
CA ALA A 41 -16.27 15.21 4.30
C ALA A 41 -16.63 15.31 5.79
N SER A 42 -16.00 14.51 6.65
CA SER A 42 -16.14 14.68 8.10
C SER A 42 -15.11 15.70 8.60
N THR A 43 -15.51 16.59 9.50
CA THR A 43 -14.58 17.50 10.17
C THR A 43 -14.16 16.85 11.48
N ASP A 44 -12.88 16.89 11.84
CA ASP A 44 -12.46 16.48 13.18
C ASP A 44 -13.12 17.37 14.23
N SER A 45 -13.36 16.79 15.41
CA SER A 45 -13.88 17.53 16.56
C SER A 45 -12.98 18.73 16.88
N TRP A 46 -13.58 19.79 17.44
CA TRP A 46 -12.88 21.01 17.85
C TRP A 46 -11.72 20.73 18.83
N LEU A 47 -11.79 19.61 19.56
CA LEU A 47 -10.76 19.11 20.47
C LEU A 47 -9.46 18.70 19.75
N TRP A 48 -9.57 18.23 18.51
CA TRP A 48 -8.45 17.69 17.72
C TRP A 48 -8.04 18.62 16.57
N THR A 49 -8.88 19.58 16.21
CA THR A 49 -8.43 20.77 15.47
C THR A 49 -7.58 21.64 16.38
N PHE A 50 -6.84 22.61 15.82
CA PHE A 50 -6.13 23.63 16.60
C PHE A 50 -7.09 24.19 17.65
N GLY A 51 -6.92 23.75 18.90
CA GLY A 51 -7.74 24.22 19.99
C GLY A 51 -7.72 25.74 19.98
N ALA A 52 -8.83 26.37 20.36
CA ALA A 52 -8.93 27.82 20.40
C ALA A 52 -7.61 28.40 20.96
N LEU A 53 -6.81 29.03 20.09
CA LEU A 53 -5.46 29.56 20.37
C LEU A 53 -5.61 30.76 21.31
N ARG A 54 -6.10 30.47 22.52
CA ARG A 54 -6.65 31.44 23.44
C ARG A 54 -5.54 31.89 24.38
N GLY A 55 -5.42 33.20 24.53
CA GLY A 55 -4.25 33.83 25.17
C GLY A 55 -3.19 34.32 24.18
N MET A 56 -3.30 33.93 22.90
CA MET A 56 -2.50 34.50 21.81
C MET A 56 -3.20 35.71 21.19
N ASN A 57 -2.44 36.74 20.84
CA ASN A 57 -2.92 37.83 20.00
C ASN A 57 -3.11 37.33 18.54
N ASP A 58 -3.86 38.08 17.73
CA ASP A 58 -4.18 37.62 16.36
C ASP A 58 -2.95 37.45 15.45
N GLY A 59 -1.88 38.20 15.69
CA GLY A 59 -0.58 38.02 15.04
C GLY A 59 0.14 36.73 15.46
N GLU A 60 0.11 36.38 16.75
CA GLU A 60 0.67 35.10 17.25
C GLU A 60 -0.11 33.89 16.70
N LYS A 61 -1.44 34.01 16.59
CA LYS A 61 -2.28 32.98 15.95
C LYS A 61 -1.91 32.82 14.47
N ALA A 62 -1.73 33.93 13.75
CA ALA A 62 -1.36 33.90 12.34
C ALA A 62 0.01 33.25 12.14
N GLU A 63 0.99 33.58 12.98
CA GLU A 63 2.32 32.95 12.95
C GLU A 63 2.23 31.44 13.21
N PHE A 64 1.46 31.03 14.21
CA PHE A 64 1.26 29.61 14.51
C PHE A 64 0.58 28.83 13.37
N VAL A 65 -0.42 29.43 12.71
CA VAL A 65 -1.07 28.83 11.53
C VAL A 65 -0.05 28.67 10.40
N VAL A 66 0.74 29.70 10.11
CA VAL A 66 1.78 29.65 9.07
C VAL A 66 2.81 28.56 9.36
N GLU A 67 3.29 28.43 10.60
CA GLU A 67 4.22 27.37 10.97
C GLU A 67 3.59 25.98 10.81
N THR A 68 2.32 25.82 11.15
CA THR A 68 1.69 24.52 10.99
C THR A 68 1.38 24.18 9.53
N GLU A 69 0.98 25.17 8.73
CA GLU A 69 0.82 25.01 7.28
C GLU A 69 2.13 24.59 6.62
N LYS A 70 3.28 25.13 7.05
CA LYS A 70 4.59 24.65 6.60
C LYS A 70 4.78 23.17 6.91
N VAL A 71 4.50 22.74 8.15
CA VAL A 71 4.61 21.31 8.53
C VAL A 71 3.67 20.44 7.70
N MET A 72 2.43 20.87 7.48
CA MET A 72 1.47 20.17 6.63
C MET A 72 1.96 20.09 5.18
N TRP A 73 2.54 21.16 4.66
CA TRP A 73 3.14 21.19 3.33
C TRP A 73 4.29 20.20 3.20
N PHE A 74 5.21 20.16 4.18
CA PHE A 74 6.31 19.19 4.16
C PHE A 74 5.81 17.75 4.19
N ARG A 75 4.76 17.45 4.97
CA ARG A 75 4.14 16.12 5.00
C ARG A 75 3.50 15.77 3.67
N ALA A 76 2.67 16.65 3.13
CA ALA A 76 2.00 16.44 1.84
C ALA A 76 3.01 16.26 0.70
N ARG A 77 4.11 17.02 0.73
CA ARG A 77 5.22 16.87 -0.21
C ARG A 77 5.91 15.52 -0.07
N ALA A 78 6.24 15.09 1.15
CA ALA A 78 6.86 13.80 1.39
C ALA A 78 5.97 12.64 0.96
N ASP A 79 4.65 12.73 1.20
CA ASP A 79 3.67 11.74 0.74
C ASP A 79 3.62 11.69 -0.79
N MET A 80 3.64 12.85 -1.46
CA MET A 80 3.68 12.92 -2.93
C MET A 80 4.96 12.30 -3.49
N GLU A 81 6.13 12.63 -2.92
CA GLU A 81 7.42 12.05 -3.32
C GLU A 81 7.40 10.52 -3.16
N ARG A 82 6.87 10.01 -2.04
CA ARG A 82 6.69 8.57 -1.82
C ARG A 82 5.75 7.93 -2.83
N TRP A 83 4.63 8.57 -3.18
CA TRP A 83 3.72 8.02 -4.18
C TRP A 83 4.36 7.94 -5.57
N VAL A 84 5.19 8.93 -5.93
CA VAL A 84 5.98 8.87 -7.16
C VAL A 84 6.92 7.67 -7.13
N GLU A 85 7.65 7.45 -6.04
CA GLU A 85 8.51 6.27 -5.87
C GLU A 85 7.73 4.95 -5.98
N GLU A 86 6.54 4.87 -5.37
CA GLU A 86 5.68 3.68 -5.44
C GLU A 86 5.19 3.41 -6.88
N VAL A 87 4.85 4.45 -7.64
CA VAL A 87 4.49 4.33 -9.06
C VAL A 87 5.69 3.83 -9.87
N ASP A 88 6.87 4.43 -9.70
CA ASP A 88 8.10 4.02 -10.39
C ASP A 88 8.44 2.54 -10.10
N PHE A 89 8.28 2.13 -8.84
CA PHE A 89 8.49 0.73 -8.42
C PHE A 89 7.51 -0.22 -9.11
N LEU A 90 6.22 0.12 -9.16
CA LEU A 90 5.19 -0.68 -9.82
C LEU A 90 5.44 -0.80 -11.31
N GLU A 91 5.80 0.29 -11.98
CA GLU A 91 6.13 0.26 -13.40
C GLU A 91 7.32 -0.66 -13.69
N GLU A 92 8.39 -0.58 -12.89
CA GLU A 92 9.55 -1.44 -13.09
C GLU A 92 9.24 -2.91 -12.77
N GLU A 93 8.39 -3.18 -11.78
CA GLU A 93 7.95 -4.54 -11.47
C GLU A 93 7.10 -5.14 -12.61
N LEU A 94 6.22 -4.35 -13.25
CA LEU A 94 5.50 -4.75 -14.45
C LEU A 94 6.45 -5.06 -15.62
N ARG A 95 7.46 -4.20 -15.85
CA ARG A 95 8.50 -4.45 -16.87
C ARG A 95 9.30 -5.72 -16.57
N ARG A 96 9.60 -6.00 -15.30
CA ARG A 96 10.28 -7.24 -14.89
C ARG A 96 9.41 -8.46 -15.10
N LEU A 97 8.12 -8.38 -14.80
CA LEU A 97 7.16 -9.45 -15.02
C LEU A 97 7.09 -9.81 -16.51
N ASP A 98 6.95 -8.82 -17.40
CA ASP A 98 6.91 -9.03 -18.85
C ASP A 98 8.17 -9.77 -19.35
N ARG A 99 9.36 -9.24 -19.02
CA ARG A 99 10.65 -9.87 -19.38
C ARG A 99 10.80 -11.26 -18.78
N GLY A 100 10.30 -11.47 -17.57
CA GLY A 100 10.29 -12.76 -16.88
C GLY A 100 9.42 -13.78 -17.62
N CYS A 101 8.21 -13.39 -18.01
CA CYS A 101 7.29 -14.20 -18.78
C CYS A 101 7.87 -14.56 -20.15
N GLU A 102 8.43 -13.59 -20.89
CA GLU A 102 9.10 -13.85 -22.17
C GLU A 102 10.25 -14.86 -22.02
N ARG A 103 11.11 -14.67 -21.02
CA ARG A 103 12.24 -15.58 -20.75
C ARG A 103 11.74 -16.99 -20.43
N MET A 104 10.71 -17.11 -19.59
CA MET A 104 10.13 -18.41 -19.24
C MET A 104 9.50 -19.09 -20.45
N ALA A 105 8.83 -18.35 -21.33
CA ALA A 105 8.32 -18.90 -22.59
C ALA A 105 9.44 -19.47 -23.47
N VAL A 106 10.58 -18.79 -23.55
CA VAL A 106 11.78 -19.27 -24.27
C VAL A 106 12.34 -20.54 -23.62
N VAL A 107 12.50 -20.56 -22.30
CA VAL A 107 13.00 -21.74 -21.55
C VAL A 107 12.10 -22.95 -21.76
N TRP A 108 10.78 -22.78 -21.62
CA TRP A 108 9.83 -23.88 -21.85
C TRP A 108 9.84 -24.35 -23.30
N THR A 109 10.03 -23.46 -24.26
CA THR A 109 10.18 -23.83 -25.67
C THR A 109 11.48 -24.61 -25.91
N SER A 110 12.60 -24.20 -25.29
CA SER A 110 13.89 -24.87 -25.50
C SER A 110 13.90 -26.30 -24.95
N LEU A 111 13.19 -26.57 -23.85
CA LEU A 111 12.99 -27.92 -23.31
C LEU A 111 12.36 -28.91 -24.31
N THR A 112 11.69 -28.43 -25.35
CA THR A 112 11.13 -29.29 -26.41
C THR A 112 12.16 -29.76 -27.44
N SER A 113 13.31 -29.10 -27.51
CA SER A 113 14.36 -29.31 -28.53
C SER A 113 15.55 -30.13 -28.01
N VAL A 114 15.63 -30.36 -26.70
CA VAL A 114 16.73 -31.11 -26.10
C VAL A 114 16.51 -32.61 -26.32
N ALA A 115 17.02 -33.12 -27.45
CA ALA A 115 17.39 -34.52 -27.54
C ALA A 115 18.63 -34.73 -26.65
N PRO A 116 18.59 -35.59 -25.62
CA PRO A 116 19.73 -35.82 -24.76
C PRO A 116 20.88 -36.46 -25.56
N LYS A 117 22.05 -35.84 -25.52
CA LYS A 117 23.28 -36.28 -26.22
C LYS A 117 23.79 -37.68 -25.83
N TYR A 118 23.20 -38.33 -24.82
CA TYR A 118 23.75 -39.53 -24.18
C TYR A 118 22.75 -40.66 -23.95
N ILE A 119 21.59 -40.68 -24.62
CA ILE A 119 20.63 -41.77 -24.44
C ILE A 119 20.66 -42.71 -25.63
N GLU A 120 21.54 -43.72 -25.54
CA GLU A 120 21.58 -44.88 -26.45
C GLU A 120 20.40 -45.86 -26.23
N PHE A 121 19.56 -45.62 -25.22
CA PHE A 121 18.47 -46.52 -24.83
C PHE A 121 17.11 -45.95 -25.22
N ARG A 122 16.37 -46.66 -26.09
CA ARG A 122 15.09 -46.23 -26.70
C ARG A 122 14.13 -45.63 -25.63
N PRO A 123 14.03 -44.30 -25.51
CA PRO A 123 13.46 -43.62 -24.33
C PRO A 123 11.95 -43.34 -24.46
N GLU A 124 11.33 -43.90 -25.49
CA GLU A 124 9.97 -43.60 -25.95
C GLU A 124 8.89 -44.03 -24.94
N TYR A 125 9.21 -44.98 -24.04
CA TYR A 125 8.28 -45.54 -23.05
C TYR A 125 8.51 -45.06 -21.62
N LEU A 126 9.48 -44.17 -21.36
CA LEU A 126 9.67 -43.61 -20.02
C LEU A 126 8.79 -42.36 -19.85
N PRO A 127 7.81 -42.34 -18.92
CA PRO A 127 6.90 -41.21 -18.76
C PRO A 127 7.60 -39.89 -18.41
N SER A 128 8.79 -39.98 -17.82
CA SER A 128 9.66 -38.87 -17.40
C SER A 128 10.74 -38.52 -18.44
N SER A 129 10.72 -39.13 -19.63
CA SER A 129 11.66 -38.82 -20.70
C SER A 129 11.34 -37.45 -21.33
N PRO A 130 12.34 -36.58 -21.57
CA PRO A 130 12.14 -35.34 -22.32
C PRO A 130 11.66 -35.56 -23.77
N LEU A 131 11.87 -36.77 -24.30
CA LEU A 131 11.35 -37.16 -25.63
C LEU A 131 9.90 -37.67 -25.59
N HIS A 132 9.32 -37.88 -24.40
CA HIS A 132 7.94 -38.36 -24.31
C HIS A 132 6.98 -37.29 -24.88
N PRO A 133 6.04 -37.65 -25.76
CA PRO A 133 5.11 -36.70 -26.38
C PRO A 133 4.35 -35.83 -25.36
N GLY A 134 4.00 -36.43 -24.20
CA GLY A 134 3.34 -35.71 -23.11
C GLY A 134 4.22 -34.65 -22.45
N TYR A 135 5.53 -34.91 -22.29
CA TYR A 135 6.47 -33.92 -21.74
C TYR A 135 6.56 -32.71 -22.68
N ARG A 136 6.71 -32.96 -23.98
CA ARG A 136 6.77 -31.93 -25.01
C ARG A 136 5.47 -31.11 -25.08
N ALA A 137 4.32 -31.78 -25.05
CA ALA A 137 3.01 -31.13 -25.05
C ALA A 137 2.83 -30.21 -23.83
N TYR A 138 3.22 -30.68 -22.65
CA TYR A 138 3.15 -29.88 -21.42
C TYR A 138 4.10 -28.67 -21.45
N ALA A 139 5.33 -28.85 -21.94
CA ALA A 139 6.28 -27.77 -22.09
C ALA A 139 5.77 -26.69 -23.06
N LEU A 140 5.16 -27.08 -24.18
CA LEU A 140 4.52 -26.14 -25.11
C LEU A 140 3.33 -25.42 -24.48
N GLN A 141 2.49 -26.12 -23.72
CA GLN A 141 1.37 -25.51 -22.99
C GLN A 141 1.87 -24.44 -22.01
N LYS A 142 2.94 -24.73 -21.26
CA LYS A 142 3.55 -23.74 -20.35
C LYS A 142 4.16 -22.57 -21.09
N ALA A 143 4.84 -22.81 -22.21
CA ALA A 143 5.36 -21.73 -23.05
C ALA A 143 4.24 -20.80 -23.54
N ALA A 144 3.11 -21.36 -23.99
CA ALA A 144 1.94 -20.59 -24.41
C ALA A 144 1.33 -19.77 -23.26
N MET A 145 1.15 -20.39 -22.09
CA MET A 145 0.66 -19.70 -20.89
C MET A 145 1.51 -18.47 -20.53
N TYR A 146 2.85 -18.60 -20.54
CA TYR A 146 3.73 -17.46 -20.24
C TYR A 146 3.67 -16.36 -21.31
N ARG A 147 3.46 -16.71 -22.59
CA ARG A 147 3.24 -15.69 -23.64
C ARG A 147 1.94 -14.93 -23.41
N GLU A 148 0.86 -15.63 -23.06
CA GLU A 148 -0.42 -14.98 -22.73
C GLU A 148 -0.29 -14.05 -21.53
N MET A 149 0.44 -14.46 -20.49
CA MET A 149 0.71 -13.61 -19.34
C MET A 149 1.49 -12.35 -19.70
N ALA A 150 2.50 -12.45 -20.58
CA ALA A 150 3.25 -11.29 -21.06
C ALA A 150 2.36 -10.32 -21.84
N VAL A 151 1.49 -10.83 -22.72
CA VAL A 151 0.53 -9.99 -23.47
C VAL A 151 -0.43 -9.28 -22.50
N ARG A 152 -1.02 -10.00 -21.54
CA ARG A 152 -1.93 -9.39 -20.56
C ARG A 152 -1.24 -8.34 -19.70
N ALA A 153 0.03 -8.54 -19.34
CA ALA A 153 0.80 -7.57 -18.56
C ALA A 153 1.11 -6.27 -19.33
N ARG A 154 1.00 -6.28 -20.67
CA ARG A 154 1.15 -5.08 -21.53
C ARG A 154 -0.16 -4.34 -21.76
N ASP A 155 -1.29 -5.05 -21.64
CA ASP A 155 -2.64 -4.52 -21.88
C ASP A 155 -3.25 -3.86 -20.63
N THR A 156 -2.64 -4.06 -19.46
CA THR A 156 -3.00 -3.41 -18.17
C THR A 156 -2.32 -2.07 -18.01
#